data_AF-A0A9X1RFM7-F1
#
_entry.id   AF-A0A9X1RFM7-F1
#
_cell.length_a   1.000
_cell.length_b   1.000
_cell.length_c   1.000
_cell.angle_alpha   90.00
_cell.angle_beta   90.00
_cell.angle_gamma   90.00
#
_symmetry.space_group_name_H-M   'P 1'
#
loop_
_entity.id
_entity.type
_entity.pdbx_description
1 polymer ?
#
loop_
_entity_poly.entity_id
_entity_poly.type
_entity_poly.pdbx_seq_one_letter_code
_entity_poly.pdbx_strand_id
1 'polypeptide(L)'
;MADRRALFRKDVTKVKRDATSESRQLMNRLKQMTPARFVRLPAKTLARLTAAQYREIVGAIAPEIGCPVPPPPPKPERETLGWRERWRLLPSSAQMTVITLVLTTVIVMAAVASPQAWRWTLTHIEIVRHQERSTWPRCARLSPYTDGCLYFPTDDMDWDALAAQLHMPPQQLYDDNKHLPPQFIPARAPIVVWRHRGRLVE
;
A
#
# COMPACT_ATOMS: atom_id res chain seq x y z
N MET A 1 16.86 40.17 0.23
CA MET A 1 16.18 40.44 -1.06
C MET A 1 14.83 39.70 -1.14
N ALA A 2 13.85 40.07 -0.31
CA ALA A 2 12.54 39.39 -0.24
C ALA A 2 11.38 40.18 -0.91
N ASP A 3 11.66 41.35 -1.48
CA ASP A 3 10.61 42.33 -1.81
C ASP A 3 10.09 42.26 -3.26
N ARG A 4 10.96 41.92 -4.23
CA ARG A 4 10.60 41.94 -5.67
C ARG A 4 9.52 40.91 -6.06
N ARG A 5 9.48 39.74 -5.42
CA ARG A 5 8.46 38.71 -5.69
C ARG A 5 7.09 39.11 -5.12
N ALA A 6 7.07 39.78 -3.98
CA ALA A 6 5.83 40.26 -3.36
C ALA A 6 5.21 41.40 -4.18
N LEU A 7 6.03 42.35 -4.63
CA LEU A 7 5.63 43.42 -5.54
C LEU A 7 5.08 42.88 -6.86
N PHE A 8 5.80 41.95 -7.51
CA PHE A 8 5.33 41.35 -8.76
C PHE A 8 3.97 40.65 -8.60
N ARG A 9 3.76 39.89 -7.52
CA ARG A 9 2.46 39.25 -7.25
C ARG A 9 1.36 40.29 -7.07
N LYS A 10 1.62 41.37 -6.34
CA LYS A 10 0.67 42.46 -6.14
C LYS A 10 0.28 43.09 -7.48
N ASP A 11 1.25 43.39 -8.34
CA ASP A 11 1.02 43.99 -9.65
C ASP A 11 0.22 43.06 -10.57
N VAL A 12 0.56 41.76 -10.62
CA VAL A 12 -0.21 40.77 -11.38
C VAL A 12 -1.65 40.68 -10.89
N THR A 13 -1.88 40.71 -9.57
CA THR A 13 -3.26 40.68 -9.04
C THR A 13 -4.05 41.96 -9.35
N LYS A 14 -3.37 43.10 -9.48
CA LYS A 14 -3.97 44.37 -9.87
C LYS A 14 -4.35 44.34 -11.35
N VAL A 15 -3.42 43.99 -12.23
CA VAL A 15 -3.66 43.85 -13.68
C VAL A 15 -4.80 42.86 -13.96
N LYS A 16 -4.85 41.74 -13.25
CA LYS A 16 -5.94 40.77 -13.40
C LYS A 16 -7.29 41.35 -13.01
N ARG A 17 -7.34 42.14 -11.92
CA ARG A 17 -8.57 42.81 -11.48
C ARG A 17 -9.03 43.85 -12.49
N ASP A 18 -8.12 44.69 -12.98
CA ASP A 18 -8.41 45.75 -13.94
C ASP A 18 -8.88 45.16 -15.29
N ALA A 19 -8.22 44.12 -15.79
CA ALA A 19 -8.67 43.41 -17.00
C ALA A 19 -10.07 42.81 -16.84
N THR A 20 -10.41 42.32 -15.65
CA THR A 20 -11.73 41.74 -15.37
C THR A 20 -12.82 42.83 -15.30
N SER A 21 -12.53 43.98 -14.70
CA SER A 21 -13.49 45.10 -14.62
C SER A 21 -13.77 45.70 -16.00
N GLU A 22 -12.73 45.91 -16.81
CA GLU A 22 -12.86 46.39 -18.19
C GLU A 22 -13.68 45.43 -19.05
N SER A 23 -13.44 44.12 -18.94
CA SER A 23 -14.20 43.11 -19.67
C SER A 23 -15.68 43.13 -19.29
N ARG A 24 -16.01 43.26 -17.99
CA ARG A 24 -17.40 43.38 -17.53
C ARG A 24 -18.09 44.64 -18.05
N GLN A 25 -17.40 45.78 -18.01
CA GLN A 25 -17.95 47.04 -18.52
C GLN A 25 -18.24 46.96 -20.03
N LEU A 26 -17.31 46.37 -20.80
CA LEU A 26 -17.51 46.12 -22.22
C LEU A 26 -18.72 45.22 -22.46
N MET A 27 -18.84 44.10 -21.74
CA MET A 27 -19.97 43.18 -21.87
C MET A 27 -21.31 43.85 -21.56
N ASN A 28 -21.40 44.62 -20.48
CA ASN A 28 -22.63 45.33 -20.11
C ASN A 28 -23.03 46.34 -21.18
N ARG A 29 -22.06 47.09 -21.72
CA ARG A 29 -22.32 48.04 -22.82
C ARG A 29 -22.81 47.33 -24.08
N LEU A 30 -22.23 46.18 -24.42
CA LEU A 30 -22.61 45.41 -25.61
C LEU A 30 -24.02 44.83 -25.47
N LYS A 31 -24.37 44.24 -24.32
CA LYS A 31 -25.71 43.69 -24.05
C LYS A 31 -26.84 44.71 -24.15
N GLN A 32 -26.55 46.00 -23.91
CA GLN A 32 -27.54 47.08 -24.01
C GLN A 32 -27.68 47.64 -25.44
N MET A 33 -26.94 47.13 -26.42
CA MET A 33 -27.05 47.58 -27.81
C MET A 33 -28.19 46.89 -28.55
N THR A 34 -28.69 47.54 -29.60
CA THR A 34 -29.62 46.92 -30.55
C THR A 34 -28.89 45.99 -31.53
N PRO A 35 -29.56 44.96 -32.08
CA PRO A 35 -28.92 44.01 -33.01
C PRO A 35 -28.27 44.71 -34.21
N ALA A 36 -28.96 45.69 -34.79
CA ALA A 36 -28.49 46.45 -35.94
C ALA A 36 -27.19 47.24 -35.65
N ARG A 37 -27.00 47.70 -34.41
CA ARG A 37 -25.80 48.42 -34.00
C ARG A 37 -24.65 47.46 -33.67
N PHE A 38 -24.97 46.28 -33.15
CA PHE A 38 -23.99 45.25 -32.83
C PHE A 38 -23.26 44.72 -34.07
N VAL A 39 -23.98 44.48 -35.18
CA VAL A 39 -23.39 44.01 -36.45
C VAL A 39 -22.44 45.05 -37.07
N ARG A 40 -22.62 46.34 -36.77
CA ARG A 40 -21.77 47.44 -37.26
C ARG A 40 -20.52 47.67 -36.43
N LEU A 41 -20.28 46.88 -35.39
CA LEU A 41 -19.11 47.05 -34.53
C LEU A 41 -17.80 46.70 -35.29
N PRO A 42 -16.69 47.38 -34.98
CA PRO A 42 -15.39 47.04 -35.57
C PRO A 42 -14.98 45.60 -35.25
N ALA A 43 -14.42 44.90 -36.23
CA ALA A 43 -13.92 43.52 -36.06
C ALA A 43 -12.91 43.39 -34.90
N LYS A 44 -12.09 44.43 -34.66
CA LYS A 44 -11.14 44.49 -33.53
C LYS A 44 -11.83 44.40 -32.16
N THR A 45 -13.05 44.91 -32.04
CA THR A 45 -13.83 44.86 -30.79
C THR A 45 -14.43 43.47 -30.59
N LEU A 46 -14.93 42.85 -31.67
CA LEU A 46 -15.48 41.49 -31.64
C LEU A 46 -14.39 40.44 -31.39
N ALA A 47 -13.18 40.63 -31.94
CA ALA A 47 -12.04 39.74 -31.73
C ALA A 47 -11.53 39.70 -30.28
N ARG A 48 -11.89 40.69 -29.44
CA ARG A 48 -11.57 40.70 -28.01
C ARG A 48 -12.52 39.83 -27.18
N LEU A 49 -13.66 39.44 -27.74
CA LEU A 49 -14.65 38.63 -27.04
C LEU A 49 -14.31 37.16 -27.18
N THR A 50 -14.43 36.42 -26.09
CA THR A 50 -14.44 34.95 -26.17
C THR A 50 -15.74 34.47 -26.81
N ALA A 51 -15.74 33.27 -27.39
CA ALA A 51 -16.94 32.69 -27.98
C ALA A 51 -18.11 32.54 -26.99
N ALA A 52 -17.82 32.37 -25.69
CA ALA A 52 -18.84 32.35 -24.65
C ALA A 52 -19.48 33.74 -24.45
N GLN A 53 -18.66 34.78 -24.37
CA GLN A 53 -19.11 36.16 -24.18
C GLN A 53 -19.91 36.66 -25.39
N TYR A 54 -19.49 36.31 -26.60
CA TYR A 54 -20.23 36.64 -27.83
C TYR A 54 -21.64 36.04 -27.81
N ARG A 55 -21.78 34.75 -27.46
CA ARG A 55 -23.09 34.09 -27.34
C ARG A 55 -23.98 34.74 -26.29
N GLU A 56 -23.41 35.09 -25.14
CA GLU A 56 -24.14 35.75 -24.06
C GLU A 56 -24.70 37.11 -24.50
N ILE A 57 -23.94 37.85 -25.33
CA ILE A 57 -24.39 39.12 -25.90
C ILE A 57 -25.47 38.90 -26.97
N VAL A 58 -25.28 37.94 -27.88
CA VAL A 58 -26.28 37.62 -28.91
C VAL A 58 -27.58 37.14 -28.28
N GLY A 59 -27.53 36.29 -27.26
CA GLY A 59 -28.72 35.84 -26.53
C GLY A 59 -29.47 36.96 -25.80
N ALA A 60 -28.78 38.02 -25.38
CA ALA A 60 -29.41 39.18 -24.75
C ALA A 60 -30.05 40.14 -25.76
N ILE A 61 -29.46 40.28 -26.95
CA ILE A 61 -29.86 41.27 -27.95
C ILE A 61 -30.81 40.69 -29.02
N ALA A 62 -30.63 39.41 -29.35
CA ALA A 62 -31.35 38.68 -30.39
C ALA A 62 -31.64 37.24 -29.92
N PRO A 63 -32.58 37.06 -28.97
CA PRO A 63 -32.88 35.75 -28.36
C PRO A 63 -33.40 34.71 -29.36
N GLU A 64 -33.89 35.16 -30.52
CA GLU A 64 -34.40 34.30 -31.60
C GLU A 64 -33.29 33.59 -32.38
N ILE A 65 -32.04 34.06 -32.27
CA ILE A 65 -30.89 33.45 -32.92
C ILE A 65 -30.27 32.42 -31.98
N GLY A 66 -30.66 31.16 -32.14
CA GLY A 66 -30.05 30.04 -31.42
C GLY A 66 -28.59 29.85 -31.80
N CYS A 67 -27.67 30.30 -30.95
CA CYS A 67 -26.24 30.03 -31.13
C CYS A 67 -25.94 28.56 -30.75
N PRO A 68 -25.24 27.77 -31.60
CA PRO A 68 -24.86 26.41 -31.27
C PRO A 68 -24.02 26.39 -29.99
N VAL A 69 -24.43 25.62 -28.99
CA VAL A 69 -23.65 25.42 -27.76
C VAL A 69 -22.37 24.69 -28.15
N PRO A 70 -21.17 25.22 -27.83
CA PRO A 70 -19.95 24.49 -28.12
C PRO A 70 -19.95 23.25 -27.22
N PRO A 71 -19.46 22.10 -27.70
CA PRO A 71 -19.22 20.97 -26.81
C PRO A 71 -18.37 21.46 -25.63
N PRO A 72 -18.69 21.05 -24.39
CA PRO A 72 -17.89 21.44 -23.23
C PRO A 72 -16.43 21.12 -23.54
N PRO A 73 -15.48 22.02 -23.17
CA PRO A 73 -14.07 21.73 -23.38
C PRO A 73 -13.80 20.36 -22.77
N PRO A 74 -13.10 19.46 -23.47
CA PRO A 74 -12.74 18.17 -22.91
C PRO A 74 -12.14 18.46 -21.54
N LYS A 75 -12.70 17.83 -20.49
CA LYS A 75 -12.11 17.91 -19.14
C LYS A 75 -10.62 17.67 -19.35
N PRO A 76 -9.72 18.50 -18.78
CA PRO A 76 -8.31 18.21 -18.86
C PRO A 76 -8.16 16.80 -18.30
N GLU A 77 -7.94 15.86 -19.20
CA GLU A 77 -7.59 14.50 -18.86
C GLU A 77 -6.30 14.73 -18.10
N ARG A 78 -6.37 14.63 -16.77
CA ARG A 78 -5.16 14.58 -15.98
C ARG A 78 -4.53 13.30 -16.45
N GLU A 79 -3.69 13.38 -17.49
CA GLU A 79 -2.75 12.35 -17.82
C GLU A 79 -2.06 12.06 -16.50
N THR A 80 -2.43 10.95 -15.89
CA THR A 80 -1.78 10.46 -14.71
C THR A 80 -0.42 10.01 -15.21
N LEU A 81 0.50 10.96 -15.34
CA LEU A 81 1.89 10.68 -15.66
C LEU A 81 2.30 9.55 -14.74
N GLY A 82 2.75 8.46 -15.35
CA GLY A 82 3.20 7.29 -14.63
C GLY A 82 4.25 7.70 -13.61
N TRP A 83 4.37 6.90 -12.55
CA TRP A 83 5.31 7.19 -11.48
C TRP A 83 6.71 7.47 -12.07
N ARG A 84 7.13 6.70 -13.08
CA ARG A 84 8.42 6.79 -13.76
C ARG A 84 8.64 8.12 -14.48
N GLU A 85 7.62 8.65 -15.13
CA GLU A 85 7.66 9.95 -15.81
C GLU A 85 7.78 11.07 -14.79
N ARG A 86 7.05 10.99 -13.66
CA ARG A 86 7.18 11.94 -12.55
C ARG A 86 8.58 11.91 -11.93
N TRP A 87 9.20 10.74 -11.82
CA TRP A 87 10.57 10.61 -11.32
C TRP A 87 11.60 11.30 -12.22
N ARG A 88 11.45 11.23 -13.54
CA ARG A 88 12.36 11.91 -14.48
C ARG A 88 12.24 13.43 -14.45
N LEU A 89 11.09 13.95 -14.03
CA LEU A 89 10.85 15.39 -13.89
C LEU A 89 11.44 15.99 -12.60
N LEU A 90 11.90 15.17 -11.66
CA LEU A 90 12.54 15.64 -10.44
C LEU A 90 13.97 16.10 -10.73
N PRO A 91 14.42 17.23 -10.14
CA PRO A 91 15.82 17.61 -10.19
C PRO A 91 16.71 16.56 -9.49
N SER A 92 17.96 16.42 -9.92
CA SER A 92 18.89 15.40 -9.41
C SER A 92 19.09 15.44 -7.89
N SER A 93 19.03 16.63 -7.27
CA SER A 93 19.06 16.80 -5.82
C SER A 93 17.83 16.22 -5.10
N ALA A 94 16.65 16.35 -5.70
CA ALA A 94 15.42 15.74 -5.19
C ALA A 94 15.47 14.21 -5.35
N GLN A 95 16.00 13.71 -6.46
CA GLN A 95 16.18 12.26 -6.64
C GLN A 95 17.13 11.67 -5.58
N MET A 96 18.27 12.32 -5.33
CA MET A 96 19.23 11.86 -4.33
C MET A 96 18.66 11.88 -2.91
N THR A 97 17.87 12.90 -2.56
CA THR A 97 17.23 12.96 -1.23
C THR A 97 16.20 11.85 -1.06
N VAL A 98 15.38 11.53 -2.07
CA VAL A 98 14.44 10.40 -1.97
C VAL A 98 15.18 9.07 -1.88
N ILE A 99 16.24 8.86 -2.68
CA ILE A 99 17.05 7.63 -2.61
C ILE A 99 17.66 7.48 -1.22
N THR A 100 18.28 8.54 -0.68
CA THR A 100 18.92 8.52 0.65
C THR A 100 17.89 8.24 1.73
N LEU A 101 16.72 8.88 1.66
CA LEU A 101 15.63 8.64 2.59
C LEU A 101 15.17 7.18 2.56
N VAL A 102 14.91 6.63 1.38
CA VAL A 102 14.50 5.23 1.22
C VAL A 102 15.58 4.29 1.78
N LEU A 103 16.84 4.50 1.40
CA LEU A 103 17.95 3.66 1.84
C LEU A 103 18.10 3.68 3.36
N THR A 104 18.06 4.88 3.96
CA THR A 104 18.16 5.05 5.42
C THR A 104 16.98 4.40 6.13
N THR A 105 15.74 4.54 5.65
CA THR A 105 14.60 3.81 6.23
C THR A 105 14.77 2.31 6.15
N VAL A 106 15.24 1.77 5.02
CA VAL A 106 15.46 0.32 4.86
C VAL A 106 16.53 -0.16 5.84
N ILE A 107 17.64 0.56 5.97
CA ILE A 107 18.73 0.22 6.90
C ILE A 107 18.24 0.27 8.35
N VAL A 108 17.49 1.31 8.73
CA VAL A 108 16.94 1.45 10.09
C VAL A 108 15.94 0.33 10.37
N MET A 109 15.04 0.04 9.45
CA MET A 109 14.08 -1.06 9.58
C MET A 109 14.80 -2.41 9.71
N ALA A 110 15.83 -2.65 8.90
CA ALA A 110 16.63 -3.86 8.99
C ALA A 110 17.39 -3.93 10.33
N ALA A 111 17.95 -2.82 10.83
CA ALA A 111 18.65 -2.77 12.11
C ALA A 111 17.73 -2.94 13.33
N VAL A 112 16.46 -2.53 13.23
CA VAL A 112 15.46 -2.72 14.30
C VAL A 112 14.81 -4.10 14.23
N ALA A 113 14.61 -4.63 13.03
CA ALA A 113 14.05 -5.96 12.84
C ALA A 113 15.09 -7.07 13.04
N SER A 114 16.38 -6.81 12.77
CA SER A 114 17.43 -7.82 12.88
C SER A 114 17.57 -8.41 14.26
N PRO A 115 17.50 -7.69 15.40
CA PRO A 115 17.67 -8.31 16.72
C PRO A 115 16.49 -9.22 17.07
N GLN A 116 15.28 -8.90 16.60
CA GLN A 116 14.09 -9.72 16.85
C GLN A 116 14.04 -10.93 15.92
N ALA A 117 14.36 -10.74 14.65
CA ALA A 117 14.49 -11.85 13.70
C ALA A 117 15.64 -12.77 14.11
N TRP A 118 16.79 -12.22 14.51
CA TRP A 118 17.96 -12.94 15.00
C TRP A 118 17.65 -13.67 16.32
N ARG A 119 16.91 -13.04 17.25
CA ARG A 119 16.40 -13.76 18.42
C ARG A 119 15.50 -14.91 17.98
N TRP A 120 14.50 -14.68 17.14
CA TRP A 120 13.58 -15.73 16.71
C TRP A 120 14.26 -16.88 15.93
N THR A 121 15.29 -16.59 15.13
CA THR A 121 16.02 -17.60 14.34
C THR A 121 17.18 -18.26 15.08
N LEU A 122 17.81 -17.59 16.05
CA LEU A 122 19.00 -18.09 16.77
C LEU A 122 18.78 -18.38 18.24
N THR A 123 17.69 -17.93 18.87
CA THR A 123 17.20 -18.61 20.06
C THR A 123 16.67 -19.95 19.58
N HIS A 124 17.55 -20.95 19.57
CA HIS A 124 17.12 -22.34 19.69
C HIS A 124 16.15 -22.33 20.87
N ILE A 125 14.88 -22.66 20.61
CA ILE A 125 13.95 -22.93 21.69
C ILE A 125 14.51 -24.19 22.35
N GLU A 126 15.36 -24.02 23.37
CA GLU A 126 15.89 -25.14 24.13
C GLU A 126 14.71 -25.78 24.83
N ILE A 127 14.24 -26.90 24.29
CA ILE A 127 13.18 -27.70 24.91
C ILE A 127 13.79 -28.31 26.17
N VAL A 128 13.47 -27.76 27.34
CA VAL A 128 13.90 -28.32 28.63
C VAL A 128 12.78 -29.23 29.16
N ARG A 129 13.11 -30.49 29.42
CA ARG A 129 12.17 -31.49 29.98
C ARG A 129 12.79 -32.23 31.14
N HIS A 130 11.99 -32.59 32.13
CA HIS A 130 12.45 -33.51 33.17
C HIS A 130 12.72 -34.89 32.56
N GLN A 131 13.69 -35.63 33.12
CA GLN A 131 13.92 -37.02 32.77
C GLN A 131 12.68 -37.88 33.03
N GLU A 132 11.88 -37.51 34.04
CA GLU A 132 10.63 -38.18 34.34
C GLU A 132 9.55 -37.88 33.27
N ARG A 133 9.33 -38.84 32.36
CA ARG A 133 8.42 -38.71 31.21
C ARG A 133 6.95 -38.50 31.61
N SER A 134 6.55 -38.89 32.83
CA SER A 134 5.22 -38.66 33.39
C SER A 134 4.85 -37.17 33.51
N THR A 135 5.86 -36.31 33.67
CA THR A 135 5.72 -34.86 33.85
C THR A 135 5.61 -34.10 32.54
N TRP A 136 5.78 -34.79 31.41
CA TRP A 136 5.80 -34.15 30.11
C TRP A 136 4.40 -33.63 29.73
N PRO A 137 4.31 -32.48 29.05
CA PRO A 137 3.02 -31.95 28.63
C PRO A 137 2.35 -32.88 27.62
N ARG A 138 1.01 -32.88 27.61
CA ARG A 138 0.22 -33.65 26.65
C ARG A 138 0.09 -32.86 25.34
N CYS A 139 0.34 -33.53 24.23
CA CYS A 139 0.11 -33.01 22.89
C CYS A 139 -1.24 -33.47 22.36
N ALA A 140 -2.09 -32.51 21.96
CA ALA A 140 -3.40 -32.81 21.38
C ALA A 140 -3.29 -33.45 19.98
N ARG A 141 -2.22 -33.14 19.24
CA ARG A 141 -2.02 -33.63 17.88
C ARG A 141 -0.57 -34.02 17.65
N LEU A 142 -0.39 -35.12 16.96
CA LEU A 142 0.91 -35.56 16.49
C LEU A 142 1.40 -34.65 15.36
N SER A 143 2.62 -34.14 15.46
CA SER A 143 3.22 -33.21 14.49
C SER A 143 4.71 -33.48 14.32
N PRO A 144 5.25 -33.35 13.09
CA PRO A 144 6.69 -33.46 12.85
C PRO A 144 7.51 -32.34 13.52
N TYR A 145 6.84 -31.26 13.95
CA TYR A 145 7.49 -30.09 14.55
C TYR A 145 7.41 -30.06 16.08
N THR A 146 6.64 -30.97 16.68
CA THR A 146 6.44 -30.99 18.13
C THR A 146 7.30 -32.08 18.77
N ASP A 147 8.11 -31.68 19.76
CA ASP A 147 9.08 -32.54 20.43
C ASP A 147 8.96 -32.39 21.96
N GLY A 148 9.28 -33.44 22.70
CA GLY A 148 9.22 -33.43 24.16
C GLY A 148 7.80 -33.37 24.71
N CYS A 149 6.88 -34.20 24.20
CA CYS A 149 5.54 -34.31 24.74
C CYS A 149 4.99 -35.73 24.66
N LEU A 150 3.92 -35.99 25.42
CA LEU A 150 3.18 -37.24 25.39
C LEU A 150 2.02 -37.14 24.41
N TYR A 151 1.95 -38.12 23.51
CA TYR A 151 0.83 -38.29 22.59
C TYR A 151 0.03 -39.54 22.97
N PHE A 152 -1.30 -39.47 22.83
CA PHE A 152 -2.20 -40.58 23.13
C PHE A 152 -3.00 -40.88 21.86
N PRO A 153 -2.71 -41.99 21.18
CA PRO A 153 -3.37 -42.33 19.93
C PRO A 153 -4.83 -42.71 20.20
N THR A 154 -5.72 -42.42 19.25
CA THR A 154 -7.15 -42.80 19.35
C THR A 154 -7.37 -44.27 19.07
N ASP A 155 -6.58 -44.83 18.16
CA ASP A 155 -6.69 -46.17 17.62
C ASP A 155 -5.32 -46.87 17.68
N ASP A 156 -5.30 -48.17 17.45
CA ASP A 156 -4.04 -48.91 17.36
C ASP A 156 -3.24 -48.43 16.14
N MET A 157 -1.95 -48.16 16.34
CA MET A 157 -1.06 -47.61 15.31
C MET A 157 0.11 -48.54 15.01
N ASP A 158 0.56 -48.51 13.76
CA ASP A 158 1.78 -49.18 13.32
C ASP A 158 3.02 -48.29 13.58
N TRP A 159 4.12 -48.93 14.01
CA TRP A 159 5.37 -48.23 14.33
C TRP A 159 6.01 -47.56 13.12
N ASP A 160 6.02 -48.23 11.96
CA ASP A 160 6.65 -47.72 10.74
C ASP A 160 5.83 -46.55 10.18
N ALA A 161 4.50 -46.67 10.19
CA ALA A 161 3.59 -45.59 9.79
C ALA A 161 3.77 -44.34 10.68
N LEU A 162 3.89 -44.53 11.99
CA LEU A 162 4.10 -43.44 12.94
C LEU A 162 5.48 -42.78 12.74
N ALA A 163 6.53 -43.59 12.59
CA ALA A 163 7.88 -43.11 12.34
C ALA A 163 7.98 -42.28 11.06
N ALA A 164 7.32 -42.73 9.99
CA ALA A 164 7.22 -42.00 8.73
C ALA A 164 6.52 -40.64 8.91
N GLN A 165 5.39 -40.59 9.62
CA GLN A 165 4.66 -39.35 9.89
C GLN A 165 5.49 -38.36 10.73
N LEU A 166 6.30 -38.87 11.66
CA LEU A 166 7.15 -38.08 12.55
C LEU A 166 8.50 -37.68 11.92
N HIS A 167 8.81 -38.18 10.72
CA HIS A 167 10.13 -38.09 10.08
C HIS A 167 11.26 -38.49 11.04
N MET A 168 11.11 -39.62 11.73
CA MET A 168 12.11 -40.15 12.65
C MET A 168 12.43 -41.62 12.37
N PRO A 169 13.63 -42.12 12.72
CA PRO A 169 13.95 -43.53 12.58
C PRO A 169 13.03 -44.41 13.46
N PRO A 170 12.46 -45.52 12.93
CA PRO A 170 11.60 -46.42 13.71
C PRO A 170 12.30 -46.99 14.95
N GLN A 171 13.59 -47.33 14.83
CA GLN A 171 14.40 -47.84 15.95
C GLN A 171 14.52 -46.83 17.09
N GLN A 172 14.77 -45.55 16.77
CA GLN A 172 14.84 -44.49 17.77
C GLN A 172 13.49 -44.33 18.48
N LEU A 173 12.40 -44.31 17.72
CA LEU A 173 11.05 -44.19 18.27
C LEU A 173 10.70 -45.36 19.20
N TYR A 174 11.10 -46.58 18.83
CA TYR A 174 10.93 -47.77 19.66
C TYR A 174 11.81 -47.71 20.93
N ASP A 175 13.06 -47.28 20.80
CA ASP A 175 13.98 -47.15 21.93
C ASP A 175 13.48 -46.15 22.99
N ASP A 176 12.85 -45.06 22.54
CA ASP A 176 12.21 -44.09 23.43
C ASP A 176 10.96 -44.66 24.12
N ASN A 177 10.34 -45.70 23.55
CA ASN A 177 9.04 -46.24 23.97
C ASN A 177 9.06 -47.75 24.27
N LYS A 178 10.17 -48.27 24.83
CA LYS A 178 10.32 -49.69 25.20
C LYS A 178 9.25 -50.25 26.15
N HIS A 179 8.47 -49.37 26.80
CA HIS A 179 7.33 -49.76 27.63
C HIS A 179 6.12 -50.23 26.81
N LEU A 180 6.11 -50.01 25.49
CA LEU A 180 5.04 -50.41 24.58
C LEU A 180 5.36 -51.72 23.86
N PRO A 181 4.34 -52.48 23.41
CA PRO A 181 4.57 -53.72 22.69
C PRO A 181 5.26 -53.48 21.34
N PRO A 182 6.13 -54.41 20.89
CA PRO A 182 6.90 -54.24 19.65
C PRO A 182 6.09 -54.41 18.37
N GLN A 183 4.93 -55.05 18.45
CA GLN A 183 4.13 -55.40 17.27
C GLN A 183 3.29 -54.22 16.77
N PHE A 184 2.75 -53.41 17.68
CA PHE A 184 1.89 -52.27 17.39
C PHE A 184 1.84 -51.35 18.61
N ILE A 185 1.30 -50.15 18.42
CA ILE A 185 1.09 -49.18 19.49
C ILE A 185 -0.38 -49.20 19.88
N PRO A 186 -0.72 -49.60 21.13
CA PRO A 186 -2.11 -49.68 21.55
C PRO A 186 -2.79 -48.30 21.61
N ALA A 187 -4.08 -48.28 21.32
CA ALA A 187 -4.93 -47.12 21.54
C ALA A 187 -4.79 -46.61 22.99
N ARG A 188 -4.74 -45.29 23.15
CA ARG A 188 -4.60 -44.57 24.43
C ARG A 188 -3.32 -44.86 25.21
N ALA A 189 -2.35 -45.58 24.65
CA ALA A 189 -1.05 -45.75 25.27
C ALA A 189 -0.22 -44.44 25.14
N PRO A 190 0.50 -43.99 26.19
CA PRO A 190 1.33 -42.80 26.10
C PRO A 190 2.54 -43.07 25.20
N ILE A 191 2.62 -42.32 24.10
CA ILE A 191 3.75 -42.29 23.17
C ILE A 191 4.61 -41.08 23.50
N VAL A 192 5.88 -41.32 23.73
CA VAL A 192 6.92 -40.33 23.97
C VAL A 192 7.57 -40.02 22.63
N VAL A 193 7.54 -38.75 22.21
CA VAL A 193 8.25 -38.30 21.01
C VAL A 193 9.42 -37.43 21.45
N TRP A 194 10.63 -37.94 21.27
CA TRP A 194 11.87 -37.23 21.60
C TRP A 194 12.88 -37.28 20.45
N ARG A 195 13.18 -36.12 19.86
CA ARG A 195 14.13 -36.00 18.74
C ARG A 195 15.46 -35.37 19.15
N HIS A 196 15.75 -35.35 20.46
CA HIS A 196 16.94 -34.75 21.03
C HIS A 196 17.15 -33.26 20.64
N ARG A 197 16.06 -32.52 20.37
CA ARG A 197 16.13 -31.08 20.06
C ARG A 197 16.25 -30.20 21.31
N GLY A 198 16.35 -30.81 22.48
CA GLY A 198 16.37 -30.15 23.77
C GLY A 198 17.23 -30.90 24.78
N ARG A 199 17.22 -30.42 26.04
CA ARG A 199 17.95 -31.03 27.14
C ARG A 199 17.00 -31.67 28.14
N LEU A 200 17.42 -32.82 28.67
CA LEU A 200 16.77 -33.46 29.80
C LEU A 200 17.43 -32.97 31.09
N VAL A 201 16.63 -32.57 32.06
CA VAL A 201 17.05 -32.18 33.42
C VAL A 201 16.54 -33.20 34.41
N GLU A 202 17.29 -33.44 35.48
CA GLU A 202 16.83 -34.28 36.59
C GLU A 202 15.68 -33.59 37.33
#